data_AF-A0A5J4YF80-F1
#
_entry.id   AF-A0A5J4YF80-F1
#
_cell.length_a   1.000
_cell.length_b   1.000
_cell.length_c   1.000
_cell.angle_alpha   90.00
_cell.angle_beta   90.00
_cell.angle_gamma   90.00
#
_symmetry.space_group_name_H-M   'P 1'
#
loop_
_entity.id
_entity.type
_entity.pdbx_description
1 polymer ?
#
loop_
_entity_poly.entity_id
_entity_poly.type
_entity_poly.pdbx_seq_one_letter_code
_entity_poly.pdbx_strand_id
1 'polypeptide(L)'
;MAYQQTATIANVEFLKSSGGLRAGRQIRLNYGSQLAPAQLQGRIDPALWADFMGQVQVLADRHPYMAKPGGKEYSNWIFAALVGAVIGLFCFSPDAGSYPQWEAEVSNMLQQYQPAFNKSGLTLSLQHNREFWIQIDVSRVAQGIPVQY
;
A
#
# COMPACT_ATOMS: atom_id res chain seq x y z
N MET A 1 7.25 5.30 -9.58
CA MET A 1 6.71 6.64 -9.93
C MET A 1 5.61 6.89 -8.92
N ALA A 2 5.61 8.03 -8.21
CA ALA A 2 4.48 8.39 -7.38
C ALA A 2 3.27 8.60 -8.30
N TYR A 3 2.20 7.82 -8.12
CA TYR A 3 1.02 7.93 -8.97
C TYR A 3 0.37 9.30 -8.77
N GLN A 4 -0.12 9.91 -9.87
CA GLN A 4 -0.55 11.31 -9.90
C GLN A 4 -1.59 11.61 -8.82
N GLN A 5 -1.14 12.25 -7.75
CA GLN A 5 -2.02 12.90 -6.79
C GLN A 5 -2.66 14.09 -7.50
N THR A 6 -3.97 14.20 -7.41
CA THR A 6 -4.71 15.31 -8.00
C THR A 6 -5.48 16.04 -6.91
N ALA A 7 -6.17 17.13 -7.26
CA ALA A 7 -7.03 17.85 -6.30
C ALA A 7 -8.18 16.98 -5.76
N THR A 8 -8.50 15.88 -6.44
CA THR A 8 -9.60 14.97 -6.10
C THR A 8 -9.15 13.55 -5.79
N ILE A 9 -7.85 13.26 -5.83
CA ILE A 9 -7.33 11.91 -5.64
C ILE A 9 -6.11 11.96 -4.73
N ALA A 10 -6.16 11.19 -3.64
CA ALA A 10 -5.02 10.90 -2.78
C ALA A 10 -4.70 9.40 -2.84
N ASN A 11 -3.43 9.04 -2.99
CA ASN A 11 -2.98 7.64 -3.11
C ASN A 11 -2.07 7.28 -1.94
N VAL A 12 -2.47 6.30 -1.12
CA VAL A 12 -1.61 5.72 -0.07
C VAL A 12 -0.86 4.53 -0.68
N GLU A 13 0.44 4.68 -0.90
CA GLU A 13 1.25 3.74 -1.68
C GLU A 13 2.04 2.77 -0.77
N PHE A 14 2.08 1.48 -1.14
CA PHE A 14 2.91 0.46 -0.50
C PHE A 14 4.26 0.37 -1.24
N LEU A 15 5.21 1.22 -0.86
CA LEU A 15 6.50 1.32 -1.55
C LEU A 15 7.48 0.26 -1.05
N LYS A 16 7.93 -0.62 -1.95
CA LYS A 16 8.97 -1.61 -1.64
C LYS A 16 10.29 -0.89 -1.34
N SER A 17 10.88 -1.16 -0.19
CA SER A 17 12.20 -0.65 0.21
C SER A 17 13.07 -1.79 0.71
N SER A 18 14.36 -1.75 0.36
CA SER A 18 15.38 -2.64 0.94
C SER A 18 16.39 -1.79 1.70
N GLY A 19 16.43 -1.96 3.03
CA GLY A 19 17.39 -1.25 3.88
C GLY A 19 18.75 -1.96 3.88
N GLY A 20 19.43 -1.98 2.73
CA GLY A 20 20.77 -2.55 2.59
C GLY A 20 20.91 -4.02 3.04
N LEU A 21 22.16 -4.47 3.20
CA LEU A 21 22.53 -5.86 3.52
C LEU A 21 22.04 -6.37 4.89
N ARG A 22 21.58 -5.50 5.80
CA ARG A 22 21.23 -5.87 7.19
C ARG A 22 19.78 -5.57 7.61
N ALA A 23 19.08 -4.61 6.99
CA ALA A 23 17.74 -4.25 7.44
C ALA A 23 16.61 -5.04 6.76
N GLY A 24 16.92 -5.84 5.73
CA GLY A 24 15.94 -6.72 5.09
C GLY A 24 14.93 -6.00 4.17
N ARG A 25 13.88 -6.74 3.79
CA ARG A 25 12.76 -6.26 2.95
C ARG A 25 11.76 -5.50 3.83
N GLN A 26 11.34 -4.32 3.42
CA GLN A 26 10.36 -3.49 4.12
C GLN A 26 9.37 -2.88 3.12
N ILE A 27 8.15 -2.60 3.59
CA ILE A 27 7.21 -1.72 2.90
C ILE A 27 7.18 -0.37 3.62
N ARG A 28 7.40 0.72 2.86
CA ARG A 28 7.27 2.09 3.34
C ARG A 28 5.98 2.69 2.79
N LEU A 29 5.22 3.34 3.65
CA LEU A 29 4.07 4.14 3.24
C LEU A 29 4.51 5.57 2.93
N ASN A 30 3.88 6.18 1.93
CA ASN A 30 4.10 7.58 1.56
C ASN A 30 3.44 8.59 2.52
N TYR A 31 2.46 8.12 3.31
CA TYR A 31 1.78 8.89 4.35
C TYR A 31 1.91 8.21 5.71
N GLY A 32 1.81 9.01 6.77
CA GLY A 32 1.73 8.54 8.16
C GLY A 32 0.41 8.94 8.82
N SER A 33 0.20 8.44 10.05
CA SER A 33 -1.02 8.71 10.83
C SER A 33 -1.15 10.15 11.32
N GLN A 34 -0.04 10.92 11.34
CA GLN A 34 -0.01 12.25 11.95
C GLN A 34 -0.66 13.33 11.10
N LEU A 35 -0.58 13.22 9.76
CA LEU A 35 -1.07 14.26 8.86
C LEU A 35 -1.73 13.62 7.64
N ALA A 36 -2.99 13.97 7.43
CA ALA A 36 -3.70 13.60 6.22
C ALA A 36 -3.17 14.37 5.00
N PRO A 37 -3.20 13.77 3.80
CA PRO A 37 -2.91 14.45 2.53
C PRO A 37 -3.70 15.76 2.41
N ALA A 38 -3.11 16.78 1.78
CA ALA A 38 -3.73 18.10 1.64
C ALA A 38 -5.15 18.05 1.04
N GLN A 39 -5.42 17.08 0.17
CA GLN A 39 -6.72 16.84 -0.46
C GLN A 39 -7.82 16.43 0.54
N LEU A 40 -7.44 15.84 1.66
CA LEU A 40 -8.32 15.30 2.70
C LEU A 40 -8.41 16.19 3.93
N GLN A 41 -7.51 17.17 4.09
CA GLN A 41 -7.52 18.11 5.20
C GLN A 41 -8.84 18.88 5.24
N GLY A 42 -9.50 18.90 6.40
CA GLY A 42 -10.83 19.50 6.59
C GLY A 42 -12.00 18.66 6.07
N ARG A 43 -11.75 17.48 5.47
CA ARG A 43 -12.78 16.54 5.01
C ARG A 43 -12.85 15.29 5.86
N ILE A 44 -11.70 14.81 6.34
CA ILE A 44 -11.61 13.66 7.23
C ILE A 44 -11.26 14.08 8.65
N ASP A 45 -11.89 13.43 9.62
CA ASP A 45 -11.51 13.54 11.03
C ASP A 45 -10.05 13.03 11.21
N PRO A 46 -9.14 13.83 11.82
CA PRO A 46 -7.79 13.38 12.12
C PRO A 46 -7.73 12.07 12.92
N ALA A 47 -8.69 11.82 13.82
CA ALA A 47 -8.73 10.58 14.58
C ALA A 47 -9.05 9.38 13.69
N LEU A 48 -10.01 9.53 12.77
CA LEU A 48 -10.35 8.51 11.77
C LEU A 48 -9.18 8.23 10.84
N TRP A 49 -8.47 9.28 10.40
CA TRP A 49 -7.27 9.13 9.57
C TRP A 49 -6.16 8.37 10.29
N ALA A 50 -5.90 8.71 11.56
CA ALA A 50 -4.85 8.08 12.34
C ALA A 50 -5.12 6.59 12.57
N ASP A 51 -6.37 6.23 12.89
CA ASP A 51 -6.81 4.84 13.07
C ASP A 51 -6.72 4.05 11.74
N PHE A 52 -7.25 4.62 10.65
CA PHE A 52 -7.14 4.03 9.31
C PHE A 52 -5.68 3.77 8.92
N MET A 53 -4.79 4.76 9.06
CA MET A 53 -3.37 4.61 8.74
C MET A 53 -2.66 3.61 9.67
N GLY A 54 -3.13 3.46 10.91
CA GLY A 54 -2.67 2.40 11.82
C GLY A 54 -2.94 1.00 11.26
N GLN A 55 -4.14 0.76 10.75
CA GLN A 55 -4.48 -0.52 10.09
C GLN A 55 -3.71 -0.73 8.79
N VAL A 56 -3.55 0.33 7.98
CA VAL A 56 -2.73 0.27 6.76
C VAL A 56 -1.28 -0.09 7.07
N GLN A 57 -0.71 0.41 8.18
CA GLN A 57 0.62 0.03 8.63
C GLN A 57 0.72 -1.45 8.98
N VAL A 58 -0.28 -2.00 9.69
CA VAL A 58 -0.33 -3.44 9.99
C VAL A 58 -0.39 -4.28 8.71
N LEU A 59 -1.13 -3.84 7.69
CA LEU A 59 -1.17 -4.50 6.38
C LEU A 59 0.14 -4.37 5.61
N ALA A 60 0.85 -3.24 5.75
CA ALA A 60 2.17 -3.06 5.16
C ALA A 60 3.19 -4.05 5.76
N ASP A 61 3.14 -4.28 7.07
CA ASP A 61 4.01 -5.23 7.77
C ASP A 61 3.72 -6.70 7.42
N ARG A 62 2.50 -6.98 6.95
CA ARG A 62 2.06 -8.31 6.48
C ARG A 62 2.15 -8.48 4.96
N HIS A 63 2.70 -7.49 4.26
CA HIS A 63 2.74 -7.50 2.81
C HIS A 63 3.57 -8.70 2.31
N PRO A 64 3.14 -9.43 1.25
CA PRO A 64 3.82 -10.61 0.70
C PRO A 64 5.31 -10.43 0.40
N TYR A 65 5.70 -9.22 0.00
CA TYR A 65 7.11 -8.81 -0.18
C TYR A 65 7.98 -9.05 1.06
N MET A 66 7.42 -8.88 2.27
CA MET A 66 8.14 -9.10 3.53
C MET A 66 8.33 -10.57 3.88
N ALA A 67 7.59 -11.49 3.26
CA ALA A 67 7.81 -12.92 3.45
C ALA A 67 9.22 -13.29 2.94
N LYS A 68 10.03 -13.86 3.84
CA LYS A 68 11.30 -14.47 3.45
C LYS A 68 11.01 -15.72 2.62
N PRO A 69 11.71 -15.95 1.50
CA PRO A 69 11.57 -17.20 0.76
C PRO A 69 11.84 -18.39 1.68
N GLY A 70 10.99 -19.41 1.63
CA GLY A 70 11.18 -20.65 2.37
C GLY A 70 12.38 -21.45 1.84
N GLY A 71 12.92 -22.36 2.64
CA GLY A 71 14.09 -23.18 2.27
C GLY A 71 13.92 -24.02 0.99
N LYS A 72 12.68 -24.45 0.67
CA LYS A 72 12.34 -25.16 -0.57
C LYS A 72 12.34 -24.25 -1.80
N GLU A 73 12.02 -22.97 -1.63
CA GLU A 73 12.08 -21.97 -2.70
C GLU A 73 13.53 -21.56 -2.95
N TYR A 74 14.35 -21.52 -1.89
CA TYR A 74 15.80 -21.36 -1.98
C TYR A 74 16.48 -22.50 -2.75
N SER A 75 16.08 -23.77 -2.59
CA SER A 75 16.70 -24.87 -3.34
C SER A 75 16.38 -24.80 -4.84
N ASN A 76 15.14 -24.45 -5.20
CA ASN A 76 14.77 -24.23 -6.60
C ASN A 76 15.46 -22.99 -7.17
N TRP A 77 15.67 -21.95 -6.35
CA TRP A 77 16.42 -20.76 -6.75
C TRP A 77 17.91 -21.02 -6.93
N ILE A 78 18.57 -21.77 -6.03
CA ILE A 78 19.98 -22.14 -6.17
C ILE A 78 20.17 -22.99 -7.44
N PHE A 79 19.24 -23.90 -7.72
CA PHE A 79 19.29 -24.72 -8.93
C PHE A 79 19.09 -23.88 -10.20
N ALA A 80 18.14 -22.92 -10.19
CA ALA A 80 17.94 -21.99 -11.29
C ALA A 80 19.08 -20.96 -11.43
N ALA A 81 19.71 -20.53 -10.34
CA ALA A 81 20.86 -19.63 -10.33
C ALA A 81 22.13 -20.32 -10.84
N LEU A 82 22.32 -21.62 -10.56
CA LEU A 82 23.40 -22.43 -11.15
C LEU A 82 23.24 -22.59 -12.66
N VAL A 83 22.01 -22.75 -13.16
CA VAL A 83 21.72 -22.79 -14.60
C VAL A 83 21.80 -21.39 -15.24
N GLY A 84 21.36 -20.34 -14.53
CA GLY A 84 21.40 -18.95 -14.98
C GLY A 84 22.78 -18.28 -14.91
N ALA A 85 23.68 -18.75 -14.04
CA ALA A 85 25.07 -18.26 -13.95
C ALA A 85 25.87 -18.53 -15.24
N VAL A 86 25.46 -19.50 -16.05
CA VAL A 86 26.02 -19.76 -17.39
C VAL A 86 25.57 -18.70 -18.41
N ILE A 87 24.47 -17.99 -18.16
CA ILE A 87 23.82 -17.07 -19.10
C ILE A 87 23.86 -15.59 -18.62
N GLY A 88 24.44 -15.31 -17.44
CA GLY A 88 24.72 -13.93 -17.01
C GLY A 88 23.48 -13.08 -16.71
N LEU A 89 22.38 -13.71 -16.32
CA LEU A 89 21.14 -13.03 -15.94
C LEU A 89 20.69 -13.50 -14.56
N PHE A 90 19.90 -12.65 -13.89
CA PHE A 90 19.07 -12.91 -12.70
C PHE A 90 19.58 -12.40 -11.34
N CYS A 91 19.29 -11.11 -11.09
CA CYS A 91 18.99 -10.56 -9.78
C CYS A 91 17.47 -10.46 -9.56
N PHE A 92 16.73 -11.57 -9.66
CA PHE A 92 15.31 -11.60 -9.33
C PHE A 92 15.11 -12.20 -7.92
N SER A 93 14.65 -11.36 -7.00
CA SER A 93 14.18 -11.77 -5.68
C SER A 93 12.71 -12.17 -5.79
N PRO A 94 12.35 -13.48 -5.72
CA PRO A 94 10.96 -13.87 -5.70
C PRO A 94 10.29 -13.43 -4.38
N ASP A 95 9.06 -12.95 -4.49
CA ASP A 95 8.16 -12.70 -3.38
C ASP A 95 7.54 -14.04 -2.95
N ALA A 96 7.55 -14.35 -1.66
CA ALA A 96 7.14 -15.68 -1.15
C ALA A 96 5.74 -15.68 -0.51
N GLY A 97 5.11 -14.51 -0.35
CA GLY A 97 3.76 -14.41 0.21
C GLY A 97 2.65 -14.54 -0.83
N SER A 98 1.46 -14.93 -0.38
CA SER A 98 0.25 -14.99 -1.21
C SER A 98 -0.38 -13.61 -1.36
N TYR A 99 -0.26 -13.01 -2.54
CA TYR A 99 -0.91 -11.73 -2.87
C TYR A 99 -2.44 -11.76 -2.79
N PRO A 100 -3.15 -12.79 -3.30
CA PRO A 100 -4.62 -12.82 -3.24
C PRO A 100 -5.20 -12.79 -1.81
N GLN A 101 -4.51 -13.43 -0.85
CA GLN A 101 -4.95 -13.40 0.54
C GLN A 101 -4.79 -12.00 1.14
N TRP A 102 -3.63 -11.38 0.91
CA TRP A 102 -3.37 -10.03 1.37
C TRP A 102 -4.34 -9.01 0.74
N GLU A 103 -4.63 -9.12 -0.56
CA GLU A 103 -5.62 -8.27 -1.25
C GLU A 103 -7.02 -8.41 -0.64
N ALA A 104 -7.42 -9.62 -0.24
CA ALA A 104 -8.69 -9.85 0.44
C ALA A 104 -8.73 -9.20 1.83
N GLU A 105 -7.63 -9.25 2.59
CA GLU A 105 -7.50 -8.55 3.88
C GLU A 105 -7.60 -7.03 3.71
N VAL A 106 -6.90 -6.47 2.72
CA VAL A 106 -6.98 -5.04 2.40
C VAL A 106 -8.39 -4.66 1.98
N SER A 107 -9.02 -5.44 1.10
CA SER A 107 -10.38 -5.17 0.62
C SER A 107 -11.42 -5.21 1.75
N ASN A 108 -11.29 -6.15 2.69
CA ASN A 108 -12.15 -6.22 3.88
C ASN A 108 -11.97 -4.98 4.77
N MET A 109 -10.71 -4.58 5.03
CA MET A 109 -10.43 -3.34 5.76
C MET A 109 -11.06 -2.12 5.05
N LEU A 110 -10.91 -1.99 3.73
CA LEU A 110 -11.52 -0.89 2.99
C LEU A 110 -13.04 -0.89 3.12
N GLN A 111 -13.69 -2.04 3.03
CA GLN A 111 -15.15 -2.17 3.23
C GLN A 111 -15.60 -1.72 4.62
N GLN A 112 -14.81 -1.97 5.66
CA GLN A 112 -15.11 -1.54 7.03
C GLN A 112 -15.02 -0.02 7.20
N TYR A 113 -14.02 0.62 6.58
CA TYR A 113 -13.83 2.08 6.66
C TYR A 113 -14.66 2.86 5.63
N GLN A 114 -15.14 2.19 4.56
CA GLN A 114 -15.92 2.82 3.49
C GLN A 114 -17.10 3.66 4.00
N PRO A 115 -17.93 3.22 4.97
CA PRO A 115 -19.06 4.03 5.44
C PRO A 115 -18.63 5.32 6.14
N ALA A 116 -17.50 5.30 6.86
CA ALA A 116 -16.98 6.48 7.54
C ALA A 116 -16.40 7.50 6.55
N PHE A 117 -15.65 7.02 5.55
CA PHE A 117 -15.11 7.85 4.48
C PHE A 117 -16.20 8.42 3.56
N ASN A 118 -17.24 7.62 3.26
CA ASN A 118 -18.37 8.05 2.44
C ASN A 118 -19.14 9.22 3.07
N LYS A 119 -19.25 9.29 4.42
CA LYS A 119 -19.86 10.44 5.12
C LYS A 119 -19.12 11.75 4.85
N SER A 120 -17.82 11.67 4.60
CA SER A 120 -16.96 12.79 4.22
C SER A 120 -16.91 13.01 2.69
N GLY A 121 -17.71 12.29 1.91
CA GLY A 121 -17.69 12.35 0.46
C GLY A 121 -16.44 11.73 -0.16
N LEU A 122 -15.80 10.80 0.53
CA LEU A 122 -14.58 10.10 0.09
C LEU A 122 -14.89 8.64 -0.25
N THR A 123 -14.33 8.15 -1.35
CA THR A 123 -14.45 6.74 -1.76
C THR A 123 -13.09 6.06 -1.68
N LEU A 124 -13.03 4.90 -1.04
CA LEU A 124 -11.81 4.08 -0.98
C LEU A 124 -11.83 3.00 -2.07
N SER A 125 -10.67 2.74 -2.67
CA SER A 125 -10.48 1.57 -3.52
C SER A 125 -9.05 1.06 -3.44
N LEU A 126 -8.87 -0.26 -3.52
CA LEU A 126 -7.57 -0.85 -3.74
C LEU A 126 -7.27 -0.84 -5.23
N GLN A 127 -6.13 -0.28 -5.59
CA GLN A 127 -5.66 -0.24 -6.97
C GLN A 127 -4.30 -0.91 -7.03
N HIS A 128 -4.00 -1.52 -8.17
CA HIS A 128 -2.71 -2.13 -8.41
C HIS A 128 -2.30 -2.02 -9.87
N ASN A 129 -0.99 -1.99 -10.08
CA ASN A 129 -0.40 -2.21 -11.39
C ASN A 129 0.91 -2.99 -11.16
N ARG A 130 2.06 -2.30 -11.12
CA ARG A 130 3.32 -2.88 -10.66
C ARG A 130 3.44 -2.92 -9.13
N GLU A 131 2.83 -1.93 -8.48
CA GLU A 131 2.79 -1.76 -7.02
C GLU A 131 1.33 -1.64 -6.59
N PHE A 132 1.07 -1.79 -5.29
CA PHE A 132 -0.27 -1.66 -4.71
C PHE A 132 -0.41 -0.28 -4.06
N TRP A 133 -1.59 0.32 -4.17
CA TRP A 133 -1.93 1.54 -3.45
C TRP A 133 -3.43 1.59 -3.12
N ILE A 134 -3.76 2.27 -2.03
CA ILE A 134 -5.14 2.61 -1.70
C ILE A 134 -5.43 3.98 -2.29
N GLN A 135 -6.37 4.04 -3.23
CA GLN A 135 -6.85 5.28 -3.82
C GLN A 135 -8.02 5.82 -3.00
N ILE A 136 -7.96 7.10 -2.69
CA ILE A 136 -8.98 7.87 -1.98
C ILE A 136 -9.49 8.94 -2.93
N ASP A 137 -10.67 8.70 -3.48
CA ASP A 137 -11.35 9.61 -4.39
C ASP A 137 -12.23 10.59 -3.62
N VAL A 138 -12.02 11.88 -3.83
CA VAL A 138 -12.90 12.93 -3.33
C VAL A 138 -14.03 13.10 -4.33
N SER A 139 -15.26 12.80 -3.92
CA SER A 139 -16.44 13.02 -4.75
C SER A 139 -16.56 14.51 -5.15
N ARG A 140 -16.86 14.77 -6.43
CA ARG A 140 -17.06 16.14 -6.94
C ARG A 140 -18.24 16.86 -6.29
N VAL A 141 -19.18 16.12 -5.69
CA VAL A 141 -20.32 16.69 -4.95
C VAL A 141 -19.87 17.44 -3.69
N ALA A 142 -18.72 17.08 -3.11
CA ALA A 142 -18.13 17.76 -1.95
C ALA A 142 -17.38 19.07 -2.31
N GLN A 143 -17.32 19.47 -3.58
CA GLN A 143 -16.75 20.77 -3.98
C GLN A 143 -17.68 21.97 -3.67
N GLY A 144 -18.91 21.71 -3.19
CA GLY A 144 -19.92 22.73 -2.90
C GLY A 144 -20.09 23.13 -1.43
N ILE A 145 -19.38 22.50 -0.48
CA ILE A 145 -19.50 22.88 0.94
C ILE A 145 -18.21 23.60 1.35
N PRO A 146 -18.21 24.95 1.40
CA PRO A 146 -17.13 25.67 2.05
C PRO A 146 -17.12 25.27 3.53
N VAL A 147 -15.99 24.74 3.99
CA VAL A 147 -15.72 24.58 5.43
C VAL A 147 -15.54 26.00 5.96
N GLN A 148 -16.61 26.58 6.51
CA GLN A 148 -16.53 27.84 7.23
C GLN A 148 -15.93 27.55 8.61
N TYR A 149 -14.79 28.18 8.89
CA TYR A 149 -14.33 28.39 10.27
C TYR A 149 -15.13 29.52 10.90
#